data_AF-A6BJK9-F1
#
_entry.id   AF-A6BJK9-F1
#
_cell.length_a   1.000
_cell.length_b   1.000
_cell.length_c   1.000
_cell.angle_alpha   90.00
_cell.angle_beta   90.00
_cell.angle_gamma   90.00
#
_symmetry.space_group_name_H-M   'P 1'
#
loop_
_entity.id
_entity.type
_entity.pdbx_description
1 polymer ?
#
loop_
_entity_poly.entity_id
_entity_poly.type
_entity_poly.pdbx_seq_one_letter_code
_entity_poly.pdbx_strand_id
1 'polypeptide(L)' 'MLHVYSDEYPKDETEIEVKGTFKTYKEPGDDTLYCHLVNSEMQVK' A
#
# COMPACT_ATOMS: atom_id res chain seq x y z
N MET A 1 15.14 -11.18 -13.78
CA MET A 1 15.91 -10.43 -12.77
C MET A 1 15.05 -10.41 -11.52
N LEU A 2 15.39 -11.19 -10.49
CA LEU A 2 14.59 -11.20 -9.25
C LEU A 2 14.70 -9.82 -8.60
N HIS A 3 13.55 -9.25 -8.23
CA HIS A 3 13.52 -8.05 -7.41
C HIS A 3 14.08 -8.44 -6.03
N VAL A 4 15.21 -7.86 -5.64
CA VAL A 4 15.76 -8.05 -4.29
C VAL A 4 15.05 -7.04 -3.41
N TYR A 5 14.14 -7.51 -2.56
CA TYR A 5 13.52 -6.68 -1.55
C TYR A 5 14.59 -6.28 -0.52
N SER A 6 14.55 -5.01 -0.07
CA SER A 6 15.41 -4.54 1.02
C SER A 6 15.18 -5.39 2.27
N ASP A 7 16.23 -5.63 3.06
CA ASP A 7 16.13 -6.31 4.37
C ASP A 7 15.23 -5.54 5.36
N GLU A 8 14.90 -4.28 5.06
CA GLU A 8 13.99 -3.45 5.85
C GLU A 8 12.51 -3.81 5.67
N TYR A 9 12.16 -4.61 4.66
CA TYR A 9 10.79 -5.07 4.49
C TYR A 9 10.48 -6.25 5.42
N PRO A 10 9.21 -6.39 5.86
CA PRO A 10 8.77 -7.58 6.57
C PRO A 10 9.08 -8.83 5.75
N LYS A 11 9.47 -9.91 6.44
CA LYS A 11 9.70 -11.21 5.78
C LYS A 11 8.41 -11.70 5.12
N ASP A 12 8.55 -12.60 4.16
CA ASP A 12 7.42 -13.29 3.55
C ASP A 12 6.48 -13.86 4.63
N GLU A 13 5.17 -13.77 4.37
CA GLU A 13 4.10 -14.20 5.28
C GLU A 13 4.02 -13.47 6.63
N THR A 14 4.79 -12.39 6.84
CA THR A 14 4.69 -11.58 8.06
C THR A 14 3.34 -10.85 8.10
N GLU A 15 2.57 -11.04 9.17
CA GLU A 15 1.34 -10.28 9.38
C GLU A 15 1.67 -8.82 9.67
N ILE A 16 1.06 -7.93 8.89
CA ILE A 16 1.16 -6.48 9.05
C ILE A 16 -0.23 -5.87 9.17
N GLU A 17 -0.28 -4.70 9.80
CA GLU A 17 -1.43 -3.83 9.79
C GLU A 17 -1.04 -2.49 9.17
N VAL A 18 -1.86 -2.01 8.24
CA VAL A 18 -1.71 -0.70 7.61
C VAL A 18 -2.90 0.15 8.00
N LYS A 19 -2.63 1.33 8.54
CA LYS A 19 -3.64 2.32 8.94
C LYS A 19 -3.44 3.59 8.13
N GLY A 20 -4.53 4.23 7.72
CA GLY A 20 -4.51 5.49 6.98
C GLY A 20 -5.91 5.99 6.68
N THR A 21 -6.02 7.06 5.90
CA THR A 21 -7.30 7.60 5.45
C THR A 21 -7.60 7.15 4.02
N PHE A 22 -8.77 6.58 3.78
CA PHE A 22 -9.20 6.28 2.41
C PHE A 22 -9.49 7.57 1.65
N LYS A 23 -8.84 7.73 0.50
CA LYS A 23 -9.12 8.80 -0.46
C LYS A 23 -9.41 8.21 -1.82
N THR A 24 -10.37 8.81 -2.53
CA THR A 24 -10.71 8.40 -3.89
C THR A 24 -10.15 9.38 -4.92
N TYR A 25 -9.85 8.86 -6.10
CA TYR A 25 -9.44 9.64 -7.26
C TYR A 25 -9.92 8.99 -8.56
N LYS A 26 -9.87 9.75 -9.66
CA LYS A 26 -10.10 9.27 -11.02
C LYS A 26 -8.91 9.62 -11.88
N GLU A 27 -8.55 8.72 -12.78
CA GLU A 27 -7.53 9.02 -13.79
C GLU A 27 -8.15 9.78 -14.97
N PRO A 28 -7.42 10.71 -15.60
CA PRO A 28 -7.93 11.39 -16.79
C PRO A 28 -8.23 10.39 -17.91
N GLY A 29 -9.47 10.39 -18.41
CA GLY A 29 -9.89 9.51 -19.51
C GLY A 29 -10.47 8.16 -19.07
N ASP A 30 -10.63 7.91 -17.77
CA ASP A 30 -11.34 6.75 -17.24
C ASP A 30 -12.44 7.19 -16.24
N ASP A 31 -13.55 6.46 -16.25
CA ASP A 31 -14.68 6.66 -15.34
C ASP A 31 -14.54 5.86 -14.03
N THR A 32 -13.62 4.90 -13.97
CA THR A 32 -13.35 4.09 -12.78
C THR A 32 -12.97 4.96 -11.58
N LEU A 33 -13.64 4.73 -10.45
CA LEU A 33 -13.31 5.37 -9.19
C LEU A 33 -12.33 4.49 -8.42
N TYR A 34 -11.11 4.97 -8.25
CA TYR A 34 -10.08 4.29 -7.49
C TYR A 34 -10.06 4.78 -6.04
N CYS A 35 -9.52 3.96 -5.14
CA CYS A 35 -9.18 4.38 -3.80
C CYS A 35 -7.71 4.09 -3.48
N HIS A 36 -7.15 4.88 -2.59
CA HIS A 36 -5.84 4.64 -1.99
C HIS A 36 -5.85 5.13 -0.54
N LEU A 37 -4.88 4.66 0.25
CA LEU A 37 -4.64 5.20 1.58
C LEU A 37 -3.73 6.43 1.48
N VAL A 38 -4.07 7.48 2.21
CA VAL A 38 -3.21 8.64 2.47
C VAL A 38 -2.91 8.76 3.95
N ASN A 39 -1.82 9.46 4.29
CA ASN A 39 -1.35 9.61 5.67
C ASN A 39 -1.26 8.24 6.36
N SER A 40 -0.65 7.28 5.66
CA SER A 40 -0.66 5.89 6.07
C SER A 40 0.60 5.48 6.81
N GLU A 41 0.42 4.64 7.82
CA GLU A 41 1.48 4.01 8.61
C GLU A 41 1.33 2.49 8.56
N MET A 42 2.45 1.78 8.58
CA MET A 42 2.52 0.33 8.62
C MET A 42 3.13 -0.10 9.96
N GLN A 43 2.56 -1.14 10.55
CA GLN A 43 3.09 -1.80 11.73
C GLN A 43 3.11 -3.32 11.51
N VAL A 44 4.20 -3.96 11.92
CA VAL A 44 4.26 -5.44 12.03
C VAL A 44 3.50 -5.84 13.30
N LYS A 45 2.71 -6.91 13.24
CA LYS A 45 1.99 -7.41 14.43
C LYS A 45 2.85 -8.27 15.33
#